data_AF-A0A3S0GSU2-F1
#
_entry.id   AF-A0A3S0GSU2-F1
#
_cell.length_a   1.000
_cell.length_b   1.000
_cell.length_c   1.000
_cell.angle_alpha   90.00
_cell.angle_beta   90.00
_cell.angle_gamma   90.00
#
_symmetry.space_group_name_H-M   'P 1'
#
loop_
_entity.id
_entity.type
_entity.pdbx_description
1 polymer ?
#
loop_
_entity_poly.entity_id
_entity_poly.type
_entity_poly.pdbx_seq_one_letter_code
_entity_poly.pdbx_strand_id
1 'polypeptide(L)' 'MRIVKRGTGQEAVPVDGLYQCFPKSENNRGKAVRFATIEKAAAFLCENVDWGIYMNPGGALVYRDIVIERDE' A
#
# COMPACT_ATOMS: atom_id res chain seq x y z
N MET A 1 -3.24 -0.53 -13.10
CA MET A 1 -3.09 -1.47 -11.99
C MET A 1 -3.53 -0.74 -10.74
N ARG A 2 -4.18 -1.41 -9.79
CA ARG A 2 -4.64 -0.81 -8.53
C ARG A 2 -4.32 -1.72 -7.34
N ILE A 3 -4.19 -1.10 -6.18
CA ILE A 3 -4.09 -1.81 -4.90
C ILE A 3 -5.25 -1.31 -4.05
N VAL A 4 -6.16 -2.21 -3.67
CA VAL A 4 -7.42 -1.85 -3.03
C VAL A 4 -7.67 -2.64 -1.75
N LYS A 5 -8.39 -2.06 -0.79
CA LYS A 5 -8.94 -2.80 0.35
C LYS A 5 -10.32 -3.33 -0.01
N ARG A 6 -10.44 -4.65 -0.15
CA ARG A 6 -11.68 -5.31 -0.65
C ARG A 6 -12.95 -4.88 0.09
N GLY A 7 -12.88 -4.75 1.42
CA GLY A 7 -14.06 -4.46 2.24
C GLY A 7 -14.54 -3.01 2.21
N THR A 8 -13.71 -2.06 1.79
CA THR A 8 -14.03 -0.62 1.83
C THR A 8 -13.88 0.09 0.50
N GLY A 9 -13.27 -0.55 -0.50
CA GLY A 9 -12.95 0.08 -1.78
C GLY A 9 -11.89 1.18 -1.69
N GLN A 10 -11.16 1.26 -0.56
CA GLN A 10 -10.07 2.23 -0.44
C GLN A 10 -8.94 1.85 -1.40
N GLU A 11 -8.38 2.83 -2.09
CA GLU A 11 -7.29 2.63 -3.07
C GLU A 11 -5.96 3.16 -2.52
N ALA A 12 -4.85 2.49 -2.83
CA ALA A 12 -3.52 2.96 -2.46
C ALA A 12 -3.23 4.32 -3.08
N VAL A 13 -2.65 5.21 -2.28
CA VAL A 13 -2.36 6.59 -2.65
C VAL A 13 -0.90 6.93 -2.38
N PRO A 14 -0.22 7.69 -3.25
CA PRO A 14 1.09 8.21 -2.95
C PRO A 14 1.02 9.32 -1.89
N VAL A 15 1.99 9.35 -0.99
CA VAL A 15 2.22 10.43 -0.02
C VAL A 15 3.53 11.09 -0.39
N ASP A 16 3.50 12.40 -0.63
CA ASP A 16 4.62 13.18 -1.17
C ASP A 16 5.17 12.60 -2.49
N GLY A 17 4.26 12.12 -3.35
CA GLY A 17 4.60 11.54 -4.65
C GLY A 17 5.13 10.10 -4.62
N LEU A 18 5.19 9.45 -3.45
CA LEU A 18 5.70 8.09 -3.30
C LEU A 18 4.69 7.17 -2.59
N TYR A 19 4.56 5.94 -3.08
CA TYR A 19 3.84 4.88 -2.39
C TYR A 19 4.70 4.36 -1.25
N GLN A 20 4.18 4.45 -0.02
CA GLN A 20 4.93 4.12 1.19
C GLN A 20 4.37 2.84 1.82
N CYS A 21 5.21 1.81 1.92
CA CYS A 21 4.88 0.54 2.55
C CYS A 21 5.51 0.44 3.93
N PHE A 22 4.79 -0.15 4.88
CA PHE A 22 5.19 -0.25 6.28
C PHE A 22 4.99 -1.67 6.81
N PRO A 23 5.89 -2.19 7.65
CA PRO A 23 5.63 -3.43 8.37
C PRO A 23 4.50 -3.21 9.38
N LYS A 24 3.66 -4.23 9.61
CA LYS A 24 2.54 -4.15 10.57
C LYS A 24 2.97 -3.78 12.00
N SER A 25 4.20 -4.08 12.38
CA SER A 25 4.74 -3.80 13.72
C SER A 25 5.31 -2.39 13.89
N GLU A 26 5.52 -1.62 12.81
CA GLU A 26 6.20 -0.32 12.87
C GLU A 26 5.64 0.64 11.80
N ASN A 27 4.98 1.70 12.24
CA ASN A 27 4.35 2.70 11.38
C ASN A 27 5.13 4.03 11.33
N ASN A 28 6.33 4.08 11.91
CA ASN A 28 7.19 5.25 11.83
C ASN A 28 7.56 5.57 10.38
N ARG A 29 7.21 6.78 9.92
CA ARG A 29 7.52 7.29 8.57
C ARG A 29 8.99 7.14 8.18
N GLY A 30 9.93 7.24 9.13
CA GLY A 30 11.35 7.04 8.85
C GLY A 30 11.73 5.63 8.39
N LYS A 31 10.89 4.62 8.66
CA LYS A 31 11.11 3.21 8.34
C LYS A 31 10.33 2.73 7.12
N ALA A 32 9.57 3.62 6.48
CA ALA A 32 8.80 3.27 5.29
C ALA A 32 9.71 2.89 4.11
N VAL A 33 9.36 1.81 3.42
CA VAL A 33 9.92 1.51 2.10
C VAL A 33 9.10 2.25 1.06
N ARG A 34 9.77 3.01 0.18
CA ARG A 34 9.11 3.96 -0.73
C ARG A 34 9.30 3.56 -2.18
N PHE A 35 8.22 3.68 -2.95
CA PHE A 35 8.21 3.35 -4.37
C PHE A 35 7.62 4.50 -5.18
N ALA A 36 8.22 4.78 -6.33
CA ALA A 36 7.73 5.80 -7.25
C ALA A 36 6.50 5.35 -8.07
N THR A 37 6.24 4.05 -8.15
CA THR A 37 5.14 3.50 -8.95
C THR A 37 4.36 2.46 -8.17
N ILE A 38 3.08 2.29 -8.55
CA ILE A 38 2.17 1.36 -7.87
C ILE A 38 2.55 -0.10 -8.12
N GLU A 39 3.14 -0.40 -9.28
CA GLU A 39 3.60 -1.75 -9.67
C GLU A 39 4.72 -2.23 -8.74
N LYS A 40 5.69 -1.35 -8.43
CA LYS A 40 6.78 -1.68 -7.52
C LYS A 40 6.28 -1.88 -6.09
N ALA A 41 5.35 -1.04 -5.64
CA ALA A 41 4.71 -1.22 -4.34
C ALA A 41 3.91 -2.53 -4.27
N ALA A 42 3.17 -2.87 -5.33
CA ALA A 42 2.41 -4.10 -5.41
C ALA A 42 3.32 -5.34 -5.39
N ALA A 43 4.41 -5.34 -6.17
CA ALA A 43 5.38 -6.42 -6.16
C ALA A 43 5.97 -6.65 -4.76
N PHE A 44 6.35 -5.56 -4.07
CA PHE A 44 6.85 -5.63 -2.71
C PHE A 44 5.81 -6.19 -1.73
N LEU A 45 4.55 -5.76 -1.80
CA LEU A 45 3.47 -6.26 -0.94
C LEU A 45 3.13 -7.73 -1.20
N CYS A 46 3.29 -8.22 -2.43
CA CYS A 46 3.19 -9.65 -2.73
C CYS A 46 4.27 -10.48 -2.02
N GLU A 47 5.48 -9.95 -1.93
CA GLU A 47 6.62 -10.61 -1.27
C GLU A 47 6.58 -10.46 0.27
N ASN A 48 5.90 -9.41 0.77
CA ASN A 48 5.87 -9.02 2.18
C ASN A 48 4.43 -8.92 2.69
N VAL A 49 3.78 -10.07 2.86
CA VAL A 49 2.33 -10.18 3.14
C VAL A 49 1.86 -9.58 4.47
N ASP A 50 2.76 -9.30 5.40
CA ASP A 50 2.48 -8.64 6.67
C ASP A 50 2.68 -7.12 6.62
N TRP A 51 2.99 -6.57 5.45
CA TRP A 51 3.15 -5.13 5.23
C TRP A 51 1.86 -4.48 4.75
N GLY A 52 1.81 -3.17 4.93
CA GLY A 52 0.68 -2.34 4.57
C GLY A 52 1.08 -1.11 3.79
N ILE A 53 0.08 -0.43 3.23
CA ILE A 53 0.23 0.76 2.39
C ILE A 53 -0.82 1.81 2.75
N TYR A 54 -0.51 3.09 2.54
CA TYR A 54 -1.49 4.16 2.69
C TYR A 54 -2.57 4.08 1.62
N MET A 55 -3.83 4.19 2.05
CA MET A 55 -5.00 4.16 1.17
C MET A 55 -5.94 5.35 1.43
N ASN A 56 -6.70 5.71 0.40
CA ASN A 56 -7.68 6.80 0.41
C ASN A 56 -9.09 6.26 0.03
N PRO A 57 -10.21 6.85 0.51
CA PRO A 57 -10.34 7.98 1.42
C PRO A 57 -9.75 7.73 2.83
N GLY A 58 -9.24 8.78 3.48
CA GLY A 58 -8.88 8.79 4.91
C GLY A 58 -7.39 8.64 5.24
N GLY A 59 -6.51 8.49 4.24
CA GLY A 59 -5.05 8.42 4.45
C GLY A 59 -4.63 7.32 5.43
N ALA A 60 -5.42 6.24 5.51
CA ALA A 60 -5.24 5.19 6.51
C ALA A 60 -4.16 4.21 6.05
N LEU A 61 -3.31 3.78 6.98
CA LEU A 61 -2.35 2.71 6.73
C LEU A 61 -3.05 1.36 6.90
N VAL A 62 -3.15 0.60 5.80
CA VAL A 62 -3.92 -0.65 5.73
C VAL A 62 -2.96 -1.82 5.54
N TYR A 63 -3.10 -2.88 6.35
CA TYR A 63 -2.24 -4.06 6.34
C TYR A 63 -2.98 -5.38 6.05
N ARG A 64 -4.30 -5.33 5.84
CA ARG A 64 -5.15 -6.51 5.67
C ARG A 64 -6.13 -6.30 4.53
N ASP A 65 -6.58 -7.40 3.95
CA ASP A 65 -7.56 -7.44 2.87
C ASP A 65 -7.15 -6.58 1.66
N ILE A 66 -5.84 -6.47 1.45
CA ILE A 66 -5.24 -5.80 0.31
C ILE A 66 -5.35 -6.72 -0.90
N VAL A 67 -5.94 -6.21 -1.97
CA VAL A 67 -6.08 -6.89 -3.25
C VAL A 67 -5.33 -6.08 -4.30
N ILE A 68 -4.59 -6.78 -5.14
CA ILE A 68 -3.87 -6.19 -6.27
C ILE A 68 -4.64 -6.51 -7.54
N GLU A 69 -5.19 -5.49 -8.16
CA GLU A 69 -5.95 -5.57 -9.41
C GLU A 69 -5.02 -5.17 -10.56
N ARG A 70 -4.87 -6.07 -11.53
CA ARG A 70 -4.13 -5.81 -12.76
C ARG A 70 -5.12 -5.26 -13.77
N ASP A 71 -4.70 -4.27 -14.55
CA ASP A 71 -5.52 -3.86 -15.70
C ASP A 71 -5.51 -5.02 -16.70
N GLU A 72 -6.64 -5.27 -17.36
CA GLU A 72 -6.74 -6.20 -18.49
C GLU A 72 -5.91 -5.73 -19.68
#